data_AF-A0A437SVX7-F1
#
_entry.id   AF-A0A437SVX7-F1
#
_cell.length_a   1.000
_cell.length_b   1.000
_cell.length_c   1.000
_cell.angle_alpha   90.00
_cell.angle_beta   90.00
_cell.angle_gamma   90.00
#
_symmetry.space_group_name_H-M   'P 1'
#
loop_
_entity.id
_entity.type
_entity.pdbx_description
1 polymer ?
#
loop_
_entity_poly.entity_id
_entity_poly.type
_entity_poly.pdbx_seq_one_letter_code
_entity_poly.pdbx_strand_id
1 'polypeptide(L)'
;MQIQGYIFVGATKYGDSNPIIHRNDQGNVRAADSSELSFGTFDQDENTDQNFVLHFVHKTTTETQETTIKEIINYQYGNGPHKGAIPQHNLPSGTITNKTITYTRSRTVDKVNVHNNSTRSSWKSTDNNRSSFDTITLPNSMPSYDGNQVGLYKLDRSGITVVKSVDNSSKTSSSIPSINKKDDEVKISEINPSDYQSDGVTTIFTITVPYKLNENIHVHYIDEETGDEINHENNPNVDDSQLITEYTGKPNERRINLAPASV
;
A
#
# COMPACT_ATOMS: atom_id res chain seq x y z
N MET A 1 -33.59 -33.85 -13.32
CA MET A 1 -33.34 -33.87 -11.86
C MET A 1 -32.19 -32.92 -11.54
N GLN A 2 -32.33 -32.05 -10.53
CA GLN A 2 -31.29 -31.09 -10.15
C GLN A 2 -30.90 -31.31 -8.69
N ILE A 3 -29.68 -31.77 -8.44
CA ILE A 3 -29.10 -31.86 -7.10
C ILE A 3 -28.25 -30.61 -6.87
N GLN A 4 -28.54 -29.88 -5.79
CA GLN A 4 -27.84 -28.63 -5.50
C GLN A 4 -26.33 -28.87 -5.34
N GLY A 5 -25.52 -28.07 -6.02
CA GLY A 5 -24.06 -28.20 -5.99
C GLY A 5 -23.47 -29.26 -6.92
N TYR A 6 -24.29 -30.04 -7.63
CA TYR A 6 -23.84 -31.08 -8.56
C TYR A 6 -24.31 -30.82 -10.00
N ILE A 7 -23.59 -31.42 -10.95
CA ILE A 7 -23.93 -31.49 -12.37
C ILE A 7 -24.12 -32.97 -12.72
N PHE A 8 -25.25 -33.31 -13.35
CA PHE A 8 -25.50 -34.65 -13.86
C PHE A 8 -24.70 -34.91 -15.14
N VAL A 9 -24.03 -36.06 -15.23
CA VAL A 9 -23.10 -36.36 -16.34
C VAL A 9 -23.34 -37.69 -17.05
N GLY A 10 -24.21 -38.54 -16.52
CA GLY A 10 -24.56 -39.82 -17.14
C GLY A 10 -25.16 -40.84 -16.18
N ALA A 11 -25.59 -41.98 -16.72
CA ALA A 11 -26.19 -43.07 -15.95
C ALA A 11 -25.66 -44.44 -16.42
N THR A 12 -25.73 -45.45 -15.56
CA THR A 12 -25.45 -46.86 -15.87
C THR A 12 -26.45 -47.80 -15.24
N LYS A 13 -26.58 -49.00 -15.79
CA LYS A 13 -27.12 -50.13 -15.03
C LYS A 13 -26.12 -50.53 -13.95
N TYR A 14 -26.62 -50.82 -12.76
CA TYR A 14 -25.80 -51.24 -11.63
C TYR A 14 -25.13 -52.59 -11.93
N GLY A 15 -23.82 -52.68 -11.70
CA GLY A 15 -23.01 -53.84 -12.03
C GLY A 15 -22.28 -53.75 -13.38
N ASP A 16 -22.67 -52.83 -14.26
CA ASP A 16 -21.89 -52.54 -15.47
C ASP A 16 -20.71 -51.64 -15.13
N SER A 17 -19.51 -52.02 -15.58
CA SER A 17 -18.26 -51.32 -15.23
C SER A 17 -18.01 -50.03 -16.02
N ASN A 18 -18.75 -49.78 -17.10
CA ASN A 18 -18.44 -48.72 -18.06
C ASN A 18 -19.56 -47.66 -18.13
N PRO A 19 -19.43 -46.53 -17.43
CA PRO A 19 -20.39 -45.45 -17.54
C PRO A 19 -20.35 -44.68 -18.85
N ILE A 20 -21.54 -44.44 -19.42
CA ILE A 20 -21.73 -43.50 -20.53
C ILE A 20 -21.72 -42.09 -19.93
N ILE A 21 -20.52 -41.52 -19.84
CA ILE A 21 -20.32 -40.14 -19.37
C ILE A 21 -20.27 -39.22 -20.57
N HIS A 22 -21.10 -38.17 -20.58
CA HIS A 22 -21.08 -37.19 -21.65
C HIS A 22 -19.80 -36.34 -21.54
N ARG A 23 -19.03 -36.25 -22.64
CA ARG A 23 -17.81 -35.43 -22.74
C ARG A 23 -17.92 -34.46 -23.91
N ASN A 24 -17.25 -33.31 -23.83
CA ASN A 24 -17.07 -32.40 -24.95
C ASN A 24 -15.90 -32.84 -25.86
N ASP A 25 -15.69 -32.15 -26.99
CA ASP A 25 -14.66 -32.48 -27.99
C ASP A 25 -13.22 -32.42 -27.45
N GLN A 26 -13.02 -31.84 -26.26
CA GLN A 26 -11.74 -31.74 -25.55
C GLN A 26 -11.58 -32.85 -24.49
N GLY A 27 -12.53 -33.79 -24.40
CA GLY A 27 -12.54 -34.88 -23.42
C GLY A 27 -13.03 -34.49 -22.03
N ASN A 28 -13.47 -33.25 -21.81
CA ASN A 28 -13.98 -32.78 -20.52
C ASN A 28 -15.41 -33.27 -20.31
N VAL A 29 -15.72 -33.74 -19.09
CA VAL A 29 -17.08 -34.14 -18.72
C VAL A 29 -18.02 -32.93 -18.81
N ARG A 30 -19.16 -33.09 -19.48
CA ARG A 30 -20.18 -32.05 -19.68
C ARG A 30 -21.51 -32.46 -19.05
N ALA A 31 -22.38 -31.46 -18.83
CA ALA A 31 -23.75 -31.71 -18.38
C ALA A 31 -24.50 -32.56 -19.41
N ALA A 32 -25.10 -33.66 -18.96
CA ALA A 32 -26.10 -34.40 -19.73
C ALA A 32 -27.49 -33.86 -19.36
N ASP A 33 -28.41 -33.79 -20.31
CA ASP A 33 -29.79 -33.51 -19.96
C ASP A 33 -30.39 -34.78 -19.34
N SER A 34 -30.79 -34.69 -18.08
CA SER A 34 -31.47 -35.79 -17.38
C SER A 34 -32.80 -36.19 -18.04
N SER A 35 -33.34 -35.37 -18.95
CA SER A 35 -34.53 -35.68 -19.74
C SER A 35 -34.29 -36.77 -20.80
N GLU A 36 -33.03 -37.06 -21.15
CA GLU A 36 -32.65 -38.11 -22.09
C GLU A 36 -32.59 -39.51 -21.43
N LEU A 37 -32.87 -39.60 -20.13
CA LEU A 37 -32.82 -40.85 -19.39
C LEU A 37 -34.07 -41.69 -19.62
N SER A 38 -33.88 -42.85 -20.25
CA SER A 38 -34.84 -43.96 -20.21
C SER A 38 -34.22 -45.09 -19.38
N PHE A 39 -34.83 -45.43 -18.24
CA PHE A 39 -34.37 -46.49 -17.34
C PHE A 39 -34.74 -47.89 -17.83
N GLY A 40 -34.68 -48.12 -19.14
CA GLY A 40 -35.10 -49.37 -19.77
C GLY A 40 -36.59 -49.68 -19.54
N THR A 41 -36.95 -50.94 -19.71
CA THR A 41 -38.28 -51.47 -19.43
C THR A 41 -38.20 -52.42 -18.24
N PHE A 42 -39.28 -52.48 -17.45
CA PHE A 42 -39.45 -53.54 -16.46
C PHE A 42 -39.25 -54.91 -17.10
N ASP A 43 -38.44 -55.75 -16.47
CA ASP A 43 -38.39 -57.17 -16.80
C ASP A 43 -39.50 -57.93 -16.06
N GLN A 44 -39.52 -59.25 -16.19
CA GLN A 44 -40.52 -60.13 -15.57
C GLN A 44 -39.89 -60.99 -14.46
N ASP A 45 -38.71 -60.62 -13.97
CA ASP A 45 -38.03 -61.37 -12.91
C ASP A 45 -38.36 -60.76 -11.54
N GLU A 46 -39.31 -61.37 -10.84
CA GLU A 46 -39.73 -60.95 -9.50
C GLU A 46 -38.68 -61.17 -8.41
N ASN A 47 -37.59 -61.89 -8.70
CA ASN A 47 -36.53 -62.20 -7.74
C ASN A 47 -35.31 -61.29 -7.84
N THR A 48 -35.24 -60.46 -8.89
CA THR A 48 -34.06 -59.62 -9.17
C THR A 48 -34.45 -58.18 -9.46
N ASP A 49 -34.00 -57.24 -8.63
CA ASP A 49 -34.24 -55.81 -8.86
C ASP A 49 -33.36 -55.23 -9.98
N GLN A 50 -33.95 -54.37 -10.81
CA GLN A 50 -33.23 -53.54 -11.76
C GLN A 50 -32.66 -52.29 -11.06
N ASN A 51 -31.35 -52.24 -10.89
CA ASN A 51 -30.66 -51.14 -10.21
C ASN A 51 -29.95 -50.23 -11.23
N PHE A 52 -29.92 -48.92 -10.97
CA PHE A 52 -29.25 -47.92 -11.82
C PHE A 52 -28.36 -47.00 -10.98
N VAL A 53 -27.25 -46.55 -11.55
CA VAL A 53 -26.33 -45.58 -10.96
C VAL A 53 -26.38 -44.29 -11.76
N LEU A 54 -26.63 -43.18 -11.07
CA LEU A 54 -26.54 -41.83 -11.63
C LEU A 54 -25.19 -41.22 -11.26
N HIS A 55 -24.47 -40.72 -12.26
CA HIS A 55 -23.14 -40.15 -12.10
C HIS A 55 -23.25 -38.62 -12.08
N PHE A 56 -22.61 -38.01 -11.08
CA PHE A 56 -22.59 -36.57 -10.88
C PHE A 56 -21.16 -36.08 -10.67
N VAL A 57 -20.89 -34.84 -11.08
CA VAL A 57 -19.66 -34.12 -10.74
C VAL A 57 -20.00 -32.86 -9.96
N HIS A 58 -19.02 -32.31 -9.24
CA HIS A 58 -19.22 -31.08 -8.48
C HIS A 58 -19.41 -29.89 -9.43
N LYS A 59 -20.39 -29.05 -9.10
CA LYS A 59 -20.55 -27.75 -9.74
C LYS A 59 -19.52 -26.79 -9.15
N THR A 60 -18.74 -26.17 -10.02
CA THR A 60 -17.81 -25.11 -9.64
C THR A 60 -18.32 -23.75 -10.12
N THR A 61 -18.05 -22.70 -9.35
CA THR A 61 -18.20 -21.31 -9.83
C THR A 61 -16.88 -20.59 -9.76
N THR A 62 -16.65 -19.67 -10.69
CA THR A 62 -15.50 -18.77 -10.64
C THR A 62 -15.94 -17.43 -10.06
N GLU A 63 -15.23 -16.99 -9.04
CA GLU A 63 -15.38 -15.68 -8.40
C GLU A 63 -14.11 -14.86 -8.68
N THR A 64 -14.26 -13.55 -8.82
CA THR A 64 -13.12 -12.63 -8.91
C THR A 64 -12.88 -12.03 -7.53
N GLN A 65 -11.63 -12.07 -7.08
CA GLN A 65 -11.18 -11.38 -5.87
C GLN A 65 -10.36 -10.17 -6.24
N GLU A 66 -10.43 -9.14 -5.40
CA GLU A 66 -9.68 -7.89 -5.58
C GLU A 66 -8.91 -7.53 -4.32
N THR A 67 -7.72 -6.95 -4.47
CA THR A 67 -7.03 -6.24 -3.39
C THR A 67 -6.35 -5.00 -3.93
N THR A 68 -6.27 -3.96 -3.12
CA THR A 68 -5.78 -2.65 -3.53
C THR A 68 -4.61 -2.21 -2.69
N ILE A 69 -3.60 -1.62 -3.33
CA ILE A 69 -2.46 -1.02 -2.67
C ILE A 69 -2.39 0.45 -3.07
N LYS A 70 -2.34 1.34 -2.07
CA LYS A 70 -2.28 2.79 -2.26
C LYS A 70 -0.95 3.34 -1.75
N GLU A 71 -0.39 4.29 -2.48
CA GLU A 71 0.75 5.10 -2.08
C GLU A 71 0.29 6.54 -1.90
N ILE A 72 0.58 7.10 -0.73
CA ILE A 72 0.31 8.48 -0.36
C ILE A 72 1.62 9.10 0.10
N ILE A 73 1.97 10.29 -0.41
CA ILE A 73 3.10 11.07 0.08
C ILE A 73 2.61 12.33 0.79
N ASN A 74 3.02 12.47 2.05
CA ASN A 74 2.74 13.61 2.91
C ASN A 74 4.02 14.41 3.17
N TYR A 75 4.01 15.66 2.75
CA TYR A 75 5.09 16.61 2.99
C TYR A 75 4.76 17.41 4.25
N GLN A 76 5.69 17.54 5.18
CA GLN A 76 5.44 18.24 6.44
C GLN A 76 6.67 19.01 6.93
N TYR A 77 6.43 20.04 7.74
CA TYR A 77 7.52 20.67 8.48
C TYR A 77 7.97 19.76 9.62
N GLY A 78 9.23 19.32 9.60
CA GLY A 78 9.80 18.42 10.60
C GLY A 78 10.17 19.12 11.92
N ASN A 79 10.28 20.44 11.87
CA ASN A 79 10.74 21.29 12.96
C ASN A 79 10.14 22.70 12.79
N GLY A 80 10.49 23.65 13.65
CA GLY A 80 10.06 25.03 13.51
C GLY A 80 8.69 25.30 14.15
N PRO A 81 8.23 26.57 14.08
CA PRO A 81 6.93 26.96 14.61
C PRO A 81 5.72 26.30 13.93
N HIS A 82 5.93 25.61 12.80
CA HIS A 82 4.90 24.93 12.01
C HIS A 82 5.09 23.41 12.01
N LYS A 83 5.88 22.85 12.93
CA LYS A 83 6.15 21.41 13.01
C LYS A 83 4.86 20.58 12.93
N GLY A 84 4.86 19.58 12.05
CA GLY A 84 3.74 18.68 11.79
C GLY A 84 2.68 19.25 10.84
N ALA A 85 2.74 20.54 10.50
CA ALA A 85 1.84 21.11 9.50
C ALA A 85 2.30 20.75 8.07
N ILE A 86 1.32 20.66 7.18
CA ILE A 86 1.51 20.43 5.75
C ILE A 86 1.65 21.79 5.06
N PRO A 87 2.63 22.00 4.17
CA PRO A 87 2.72 23.24 3.40
C PRO A 87 1.49 23.39 2.49
N GLN A 88 0.80 24.54 2.56
CA GLN A 88 -0.49 24.74 1.87
C GLN A 88 -0.38 25.61 0.60
N HIS A 89 0.74 26.29 0.41
CA HIS A 89 0.91 27.31 -0.63
C HIS A 89 2.20 27.08 -1.41
N ASN A 90 2.19 27.43 -2.70
CA ASN A 90 3.37 27.44 -3.58
C ASN A 90 4.17 26.13 -3.58
N LEU A 91 3.48 25.00 -3.44
CA LEU A 91 4.10 23.69 -3.49
C LEU A 91 4.79 23.46 -4.84
N PRO A 92 6.00 22.87 -4.86
CA PRO A 92 6.62 22.41 -6.09
C PRO A 92 5.69 21.48 -6.88
N SER A 93 5.79 21.51 -8.21
CA SER A 93 5.00 20.62 -9.05
C SER A 93 5.32 19.15 -8.73
N GLY A 94 4.30 18.28 -8.69
CA GLY A 94 4.47 16.86 -8.36
C GLY A 94 4.43 16.51 -6.86
N THR A 95 4.23 17.50 -5.97
CA THR A 95 4.16 17.30 -4.51
C THR A 95 2.88 16.60 -4.04
N ILE A 96 1.87 16.40 -4.89
CA ILE A 96 0.67 15.64 -4.50
C ILE A 96 0.68 14.31 -5.25
N THR A 97 1.03 13.24 -4.54
CA THR A 97 1.02 11.90 -5.11
C THR A 97 0.12 11.00 -4.29
N ASN A 98 -1.01 10.64 -4.90
CA ASN A 98 -1.91 9.57 -4.48
C ASN A 98 -2.02 8.59 -5.65
N LYS A 99 -1.35 7.45 -5.54
CA LYS A 99 -1.33 6.41 -6.57
C LYS A 99 -1.95 5.14 -6.03
N THR A 100 -2.55 4.36 -6.92
CA THR A 100 -3.23 3.11 -6.56
C THR A 100 -2.85 2.05 -7.57
N ILE A 101 -2.58 0.84 -7.10
CA ILE A 101 -2.48 -0.36 -7.92
C ILE A 101 -3.52 -1.35 -7.40
N THR A 102 -4.36 -1.83 -8.30
CA THR A 102 -5.34 -2.87 -8.00
C THR A 102 -4.85 -4.20 -8.53
N TYR A 103 -5.04 -5.26 -7.76
CA TYR A 103 -4.73 -6.63 -8.14
C TYR A 103 -6.00 -7.47 -8.14
N THR A 104 -6.15 -8.31 -9.15
CA THR A 104 -7.25 -9.26 -9.25
C THR A 104 -6.74 -10.69 -9.37
N ARG A 105 -7.54 -11.65 -8.89
CA ARG A 105 -7.34 -13.08 -9.14
C ARG A 105 -8.66 -13.80 -9.25
N SER A 106 -8.67 -14.94 -9.92
CA SER A 106 -9.83 -15.82 -9.94
C SER A 106 -9.73 -16.84 -8.80
N ARG A 107 -10.86 -17.11 -8.14
CA ARG A 107 -11.06 -18.18 -7.17
C ARG A 107 -12.14 -19.12 -7.71
N THR A 108 -11.79 -20.38 -7.90
CA THR A 108 -12.78 -21.41 -8.24
C THR A 108 -13.31 -22.00 -6.94
N VAL A 109 -14.62 -21.97 -6.77
CA VAL A 109 -15.32 -22.47 -5.58
C VAL A 109 -16.08 -23.73 -5.94
N ASP A 110 -15.73 -24.84 -5.29
CA ASP A 110 -16.50 -26.07 -5.26
C ASP A 110 -17.75 -25.86 -4.40
N LYS A 111 -18.95 -26.03 -4.99
CA LYS A 111 -20.23 -25.80 -4.30
C LYS A 111 -20.65 -26.92 -3.35
N VAL A 112 -19.94 -28.05 -3.35
CA VAL A 112 -20.11 -29.16 -2.41
C VAL A 112 -19.08 -29.05 -1.29
N ASN A 113 -17.80 -28.88 -1.65
CA ASN A 113 -16.68 -28.82 -0.69
C ASN A 113 -16.31 -27.37 -0.31
N VAL A 114 -17.30 -26.60 0.13
CA VAL A 114 -17.20 -25.15 0.35
C VAL A 114 -16.12 -24.69 1.34
N HIS A 115 -15.60 -25.57 2.21
CA HIS A 115 -14.59 -25.20 3.21
C HIS A 115 -13.12 -25.48 2.83
N ASN A 116 -12.82 -26.38 1.87
CA ASN A 116 -11.44 -26.89 1.73
C ASN A 116 -10.85 -26.93 0.30
N ASN A 117 -11.63 -26.69 -0.76
CA ASN A 117 -11.15 -26.88 -2.14
C ASN A 117 -11.44 -25.68 -3.05
N SER A 118 -11.01 -24.48 -2.64
CA SER A 118 -10.94 -23.37 -3.58
C SER A 118 -9.54 -23.22 -4.15
N THR A 119 -9.38 -23.45 -5.45
CA THR A 119 -8.15 -23.11 -6.16
C THR A 119 -8.15 -21.62 -6.50
N ARG A 120 -6.99 -20.98 -6.41
CA ARG A 120 -6.80 -19.55 -6.69
C ARG A 120 -5.74 -19.41 -7.76
N SER A 121 -5.99 -18.55 -8.74
CA SER A 121 -4.93 -18.11 -9.65
C SER A 121 -3.95 -17.21 -8.92
N SER A 122 -2.77 -17.01 -9.51
CA SER A 122 -1.88 -15.92 -9.11
C SER A 122 -2.59 -14.58 -9.25
N TRP A 123 -2.25 -13.63 -8.36
CA TRP A 123 -2.65 -12.23 -8.49
C TRP A 123 -2.03 -11.61 -9.74
N LYS A 124 -2.80 -10.76 -10.42
CA LYS A 124 -2.36 -9.95 -11.55
C LYS A 124 -2.75 -8.51 -11.28
N SER A 125 -1.84 -7.57 -11.52
CA SER A 125 -2.24 -6.16 -11.43
C SER A 125 -3.14 -5.81 -12.61
N THR A 126 -4.10 -4.92 -12.39
CA THR A 126 -4.90 -4.30 -13.46
C THR A 126 -4.02 -3.49 -14.41
N ASP A 127 -2.89 -3.00 -13.88
CA ASP A 127 -1.93 -2.17 -14.61
C ASP A 127 -0.74 -3.01 -15.16
N ASN A 128 -1.01 -4.05 -15.94
CA ASN A 128 0.03 -4.87 -16.62
C ASN A 128 1.07 -5.55 -15.71
N ASN A 129 0.63 -6.25 -14.65
CA ASN A 129 1.51 -6.95 -13.68
C ASN A 129 2.54 -6.06 -12.98
N ARG A 130 2.20 -4.78 -12.78
CA ARG A 130 2.99 -3.82 -12.02
C ARG A 130 3.30 -4.33 -10.62
N SER A 131 4.57 -4.31 -10.25
CA SER A 131 5.10 -4.75 -8.96
C SER A 131 5.82 -3.63 -8.18
N SER A 132 5.68 -2.37 -8.63
CA SER A 132 6.25 -1.20 -7.97
C SER A 132 5.51 0.08 -8.36
N PHE A 133 5.51 1.07 -7.48
CA PHE A 133 5.11 2.44 -7.84
C PHE A 133 6.22 3.13 -8.66
N ASP A 134 5.86 4.24 -9.29
CA ASP A 134 6.84 5.07 -10.00
C ASP A 134 7.81 5.68 -9.00
N THR A 135 9.02 5.98 -9.45
CA THR A 135 9.95 6.78 -8.65
C THR A 135 9.40 8.19 -8.52
N ILE A 136 9.41 8.73 -7.31
CA ILE A 136 8.99 10.11 -7.03
C ILE A 136 10.20 10.91 -6.62
N THR A 137 10.50 11.95 -7.39
CA THR A 137 11.51 12.96 -7.04
C THR A 137 10.92 13.92 -6.01
N LEU A 138 11.58 14.00 -4.86
CA LEU A 138 11.26 14.89 -3.77
C LEU A 138 11.86 16.28 -4.05
N PRO A 139 11.09 17.36 -3.83
CA PRO A 139 11.67 18.69 -3.85
C PRO A 139 12.78 18.82 -2.80
N ASN A 140 13.89 19.46 -3.16
CA ASN A 140 14.99 19.70 -2.23
C ASN A 140 14.64 20.71 -1.13
N SER A 141 13.57 21.48 -1.33
CA SER A 141 13.11 22.50 -0.40
C SER A 141 11.61 22.77 -0.53
N MET A 142 11.03 23.31 0.53
CA MET A 142 9.64 23.72 0.64
C MET A 142 9.54 25.20 1.01
N PRO A 143 8.44 25.88 0.59
CA PRO A 143 8.19 27.25 1.00
C PRO A 143 7.83 27.34 2.48
N SER A 144 7.81 28.57 3.01
CA SER A 144 7.23 28.91 4.30
C SER A 144 5.75 28.56 4.36
N TYR A 145 5.22 28.45 5.58
CA TYR A 145 3.82 28.08 5.81
C TYR A 145 2.82 29.01 5.11
N ASP A 146 3.13 30.31 5.04
CA ASP A 146 2.33 31.34 4.35
C ASP A 146 2.62 31.44 2.83
N GLY A 147 3.59 30.68 2.32
CA GLY A 147 3.98 30.68 0.91
C GLY A 147 4.84 31.87 0.46
N ASN A 148 5.16 32.82 1.34
CA ASN A 148 5.84 34.07 0.98
C ASN A 148 7.34 33.90 0.74
N GLN A 149 7.98 32.94 1.41
CA GLN A 149 9.40 32.65 1.27
C GLN A 149 9.60 31.28 0.64
N VAL A 150 10.27 31.23 -0.51
CA VAL A 150 10.57 29.99 -1.22
C VAL A 150 11.91 29.44 -0.74
N GLY A 151 11.98 28.13 -0.51
CA GLY A 151 13.24 27.43 -0.28
C GLY A 151 13.79 27.50 1.15
N LEU A 152 12.97 27.96 2.11
CA LEU A 152 13.35 28.16 3.51
C LEU A 152 13.52 26.82 4.27
N TYR A 153 12.64 25.85 4.00
CA TYR A 153 12.73 24.53 4.61
C TYR A 153 13.43 23.56 3.67
N LYS A 154 14.47 22.85 4.14
CA LYS A 154 15.25 21.88 3.36
C LYS A 154 14.84 20.46 3.66
N LEU A 155 14.91 19.58 2.66
CA LEU A 155 14.56 18.16 2.81
C LEU A 155 15.39 17.48 3.90
N ASP A 156 14.71 16.83 4.85
CA ASP A 156 15.34 15.96 5.85
C ASP A 156 15.22 14.49 5.43
N ARG A 157 16.22 14.02 4.67
CA ARG A 157 16.29 12.64 4.16
C ARG A 157 16.26 11.60 5.29
N SER A 158 16.89 11.91 6.42
CA SER A 158 16.99 11.01 7.57
C SER A 158 15.65 10.79 8.26
N GLY A 159 14.76 11.78 8.21
CA GLY A 159 13.45 11.75 8.83
C GLY A 159 12.34 11.14 7.98
N ILE A 160 12.62 10.73 6.73
CA ILE A 160 11.58 10.11 5.88
C ILE A 160 11.11 8.81 6.53
N THR A 161 9.81 8.67 6.73
CA THR A 161 9.21 7.45 7.31
C THR A 161 8.14 6.90 6.40
N VAL A 162 7.87 5.60 6.50
CA VAL A 162 6.74 4.97 5.82
C VAL A 162 5.92 4.22 6.85
N VAL A 163 4.63 4.51 6.86
CA VAL A 163 3.65 3.84 7.70
C VAL A 163 2.72 3.05 6.80
N LYS A 164 2.42 1.83 7.22
CA LYS A 164 1.41 1.00 6.59
C LYS A 164 0.13 1.05 7.41
N SER A 165 -0.98 1.34 6.77
CA SER A 165 -2.32 1.14 7.32
C SER A 165 -3.12 0.22 6.41
N VAL A 166 -4.18 -0.37 6.97
CA VAL A 166 -5.08 -1.27 6.23
C VAL A 166 -6.49 -0.81 6.54
N ASP A 167 -7.24 -0.42 5.51
CA ASP A 167 -8.66 -0.10 5.66
C ASP A 167 -9.44 -1.42 5.83
N ASN A 168 -10.36 -1.45 6.81
CA ASN A 168 -11.33 -2.54 7.00
C ASN A 168 -10.75 -3.94 7.33
N SER A 169 -9.66 -4.06 8.13
CA SER A 169 -9.24 -5.38 8.63
C SER A 169 -8.56 -5.38 10.01
N SER A 170 -8.87 -6.42 10.79
CA SER A 170 -8.28 -6.78 12.08
C SER A 170 -6.96 -7.55 11.98
N LYS A 171 -6.39 -7.69 10.77
CA LYS A 171 -5.09 -8.34 10.54
C LYS A 171 -4.08 -7.34 9.99
N THR A 172 -3.08 -7.04 10.80
CA THR A 172 -1.91 -6.25 10.42
C THR A 172 -0.92 -7.13 9.67
N SER A 173 -0.66 -6.85 8.40
CA SER A 173 0.48 -7.44 7.70
C SER A 173 1.75 -6.68 8.12
N SER A 174 2.81 -7.38 8.55
CA SER A 174 4.01 -6.77 9.16
C SER A 174 5.07 -6.31 8.17
N SER A 175 4.98 -6.72 6.90
CA SER A 175 5.97 -6.36 5.87
C SER A 175 5.72 -4.95 5.32
N ILE A 176 6.77 -4.14 5.34
CA ILE A 176 6.87 -2.84 4.65
C ILE A 176 7.70 -3.09 3.39
N PRO A 177 7.25 -2.65 2.20
CA PRO A 177 8.02 -2.78 0.98
C PRO A 177 9.34 -2.00 1.06
N SER A 178 10.31 -2.41 0.25
CA SER A 178 11.61 -1.74 0.16
C SER A 178 11.44 -0.29 -0.29
N ILE A 179 12.08 0.63 0.42
CA ILE A 179 12.03 2.07 0.14
C ILE A 179 13.45 2.56 -0.15
N ASN A 180 13.67 3.01 -1.39
CA ASN A 180 14.88 3.75 -1.73
C ASN A 180 14.69 5.23 -1.33
N LYS A 181 15.73 5.85 -0.75
CA LYS A 181 15.77 7.27 -0.33
C LYS A 181 16.99 8.02 -0.86
N LYS A 182 17.65 7.48 -1.88
CA LYS A 182 18.84 8.09 -2.49
C LYS A 182 18.44 9.22 -3.42
N ASP A 183 19.38 10.13 -3.65
CA ASP A 183 19.29 11.12 -4.74
C ASP A 183 18.00 11.96 -4.75
N ASP A 184 17.48 12.28 -3.56
CA ASP A 184 16.21 13.02 -3.39
C ASP A 184 15.00 12.31 -4.00
N GLU A 185 15.03 10.99 -4.11
CA GLU A 185 13.95 10.20 -4.66
C GLU A 185 13.40 9.21 -3.63
N VAL A 186 12.12 8.90 -3.77
CA VAL A 186 11.46 7.80 -3.05
C VAL A 186 10.80 6.87 -4.05
N LYS A 187 10.99 5.57 -3.83
CA LYS A 187 10.30 4.53 -4.58
C LYS A 187 9.88 3.40 -3.66
N ILE A 188 8.60 3.03 -3.71
CA ILE A 188 8.10 1.77 -3.14
C ILE A 188 8.25 0.67 -4.20
N SER A 189 9.15 -0.27 -3.95
CA SER A 189 9.41 -1.44 -4.81
C SER A 189 9.00 -2.76 -4.15
N GLU A 190 8.99 -3.84 -4.94
CA GLU A 190 8.76 -5.22 -4.46
C GLU A 190 7.36 -5.44 -3.88
N ILE A 191 6.36 -4.86 -4.53
CA ILE A 191 4.97 -5.05 -4.16
C ILE A 191 4.54 -6.46 -4.59
N ASN A 192 4.50 -7.38 -3.62
CA ASN A 192 3.90 -8.69 -3.79
C ASN A 192 2.47 -8.67 -3.22
N PRO A 193 1.41 -8.68 -4.04
CA PRO A 193 0.02 -8.69 -3.56
C PRO A 193 -0.29 -9.90 -2.66
N SER A 194 0.53 -10.96 -2.74
CA SER A 194 0.42 -12.13 -1.88
C SER A 194 0.77 -11.85 -0.40
N ASP A 195 1.39 -10.73 -0.07
CA ASP A 195 1.69 -10.37 1.32
C ASP A 195 0.54 -9.58 1.98
N TYR A 196 -0.46 -9.21 1.18
CA TYR A 196 -1.57 -8.32 1.55
C TYR A 196 -2.93 -8.97 1.25
N GLN A 197 -2.96 -10.31 1.17
CA GLN A 197 -4.08 -11.10 0.63
C GLN A 197 -5.35 -11.02 1.47
N SER A 198 -6.27 -10.14 1.10
CA SER A 198 -7.66 -10.22 1.52
C SER A 198 -8.55 -9.57 0.47
N ASP A 199 -9.65 -10.24 0.15
CA ASP A 199 -10.61 -9.79 -0.84
C ASP A 199 -11.29 -8.50 -0.36
N GLY A 200 -11.32 -7.48 -1.21
CA GLY A 200 -11.86 -6.16 -0.89
C GLY A 200 -11.02 -5.34 0.10
N VAL A 201 -9.80 -5.78 0.45
CA VAL A 201 -8.92 -5.04 1.38
C VAL A 201 -8.05 -4.04 0.64
N THR A 202 -7.95 -2.84 1.22
CA THR A 202 -7.03 -1.79 0.78
C THR A 202 -5.89 -1.65 1.79
N THR A 203 -4.65 -1.82 1.32
CA THR A 203 -3.44 -1.47 2.07
C THR A 203 -2.96 -0.10 1.62
N ILE A 204 -2.66 0.78 2.57
CA ILE A 204 -2.19 2.13 2.31
C ILE A 204 -0.77 2.25 2.87
N PHE A 205 0.16 2.71 2.04
CA PHE A 205 1.49 3.14 2.44
C PHE A 205 1.54 4.66 2.43
N THR A 206 1.70 5.25 3.61
CA THR A 206 1.88 6.69 3.78
C THR A 206 3.35 6.98 3.99
N ILE A 207 3.98 7.59 3.00
CA ILE A 207 5.33 8.14 3.08
C ILE A 207 5.22 9.53 3.69
N THR A 208 5.91 9.78 4.80
CA THR A 208 6.05 11.10 5.40
C THR A 208 7.42 11.65 5.06
N VAL A 209 7.46 12.84 4.47
CA VAL A 209 8.68 13.52 4.03
C VAL A 209 8.83 14.83 4.83
N PRO A 210 9.71 14.85 5.85
CA PRO A 210 9.92 16.05 6.65
C PRO A 210 10.87 17.04 5.97
N TYR A 211 10.59 18.33 6.17
CA TYR A 211 11.47 19.43 5.79
C TYR A 211 11.84 20.26 7.03
N LYS A 212 13.11 20.56 7.19
CA LYS A 212 13.64 21.30 8.33
C LYS A 212 13.99 22.74 7.95
N LEU A 213 13.54 23.67 8.77
CA LEU A 213 14.01 25.04 8.79
C LEU A 213 15.47 25.04 9.24
N ASN A 214 16.32 25.66 8.42
CA ASN A 214 17.68 26.04 8.77
C ASN A 214 17.74 27.56 8.74
N GLU A 215 17.82 28.19 9.90
CA GLU A 215 17.91 29.64 10.04
C GLU A 215 19.00 29.96 11.06
N ASN A 216 19.86 30.92 10.71
CA ASN A 216 20.90 31.44 11.59
C ASN A 216 20.60 32.91 11.85
N ILE A 217 20.70 33.32 13.10
CA ILE A 217 20.63 34.71 13.52
C ILE A 217 22.05 35.16 13.85
N HIS A 218 22.50 36.24 13.22
CA HIS A 218 23.78 36.88 13.51
C HIS A 218 23.50 38.13 14.34
N VAL A 219 24.30 38.34 15.39
CA VAL A 219 24.17 39.49 16.29
C VAL A 219 25.47 40.29 16.22
N HIS A 220 25.33 41.57 15.90
CA HIS A 220 26.44 42.51 15.82
C HIS A 220 26.36 43.48 17.00
N TYR A 221 27.49 43.72 17.65
CA TYR A 221 27.63 44.68 18.74
C TYR A 221 28.36 45.90 18.19
N ILE A 222 27.76 47.09 18.27
CA ILE A 222 28.30 48.32 17.67
C ILE A 222 28.64 49.33 18.76
N ASP A 223 29.83 49.93 18.66
CA ASP A 223 30.20 51.10 19.45
C ASP A 223 29.54 52.34 18.83
N GLU A 224 28.66 53.02 19.58
CA GLU A 224 27.91 54.17 19.07
C GLU A 224 28.77 55.45 18.92
N GLU A 225 29.93 55.51 19.57
CA GLU A 225 30.83 56.66 19.46
C GLU A 225 31.69 56.56 18.19
N THR A 226 32.12 55.35 17.83
CA THR A 226 33.01 55.13 16.67
C THR A 226 32.28 54.57 15.45
N GLY A 227 31.17 53.87 15.66
CA GLY A 227 30.45 53.11 14.65
C GLY A 227 31.08 51.74 14.32
N ASP A 228 32.14 51.34 15.04
CA ASP A 228 32.87 50.10 14.78
C ASP A 228 32.20 48.90 15.46
N GLU A 229 32.44 47.71 14.90
CA GLU A 229 31.99 46.45 15.51
C GLU A 229 32.86 46.07 16.71
N ILE A 230 32.20 45.83 17.85
CA ILE A 230 32.79 45.43 19.11
C ILE A 230 33.08 43.93 19.08
N ASN A 231 34.36 43.59 19.04
CA ASN A 231 34.89 42.23 19.16
C ASN A 231 36.33 42.26 19.68
N HIS A 232 36.87 41.12 20.09
CA HIS A 232 38.22 40.99 20.63
C HIS A 232 39.31 41.29 19.60
N GLU A 233 39.04 41.06 18.30
CA GLU A 233 39.99 41.38 17.22
C GLU A 233 40.25 42.90 17.13
N ASN A 234 39.21 43.71 17.33
CA ASN A 234 39.26 45.17 17.26
C ASN A 234 39.61 45.83 18.60
N ASN A 235 39.23 45.21 19.72
CA ASN A 235 39.54 45.71 21.05
C ASN A 235 39.94 44.54 21.98
N PRO A 236 41.23 44.39 22.33
CA PRO A 236 41.70 43.25 23.13
C PRO A 236 41.16 43.23 24.56
N ASN A 237 40.47 44.28 25.01
CA ASN A 237 39.78 44.31 26.30
C ASN A 237 38.37 43.68 26.27
N VAL A 238 37.84 43.38 25.08
CA VAL A 238 36.54 42.71 24.92
C VAL A 238 36.70 41.21 25.15
N ASP A 239 35.85 40.60 25.95
CA ASP A 239 35.80 39.13 26.10
C ASP A 239 34.73 38.56 25.17
N ASP A 240 35.14 38.09 23.99
CA ASP A 240 34.24 37.52 22.98
C ASP A 240 33.44 36.31 23.49
N SER A 241 33.89 35.62 24.54
CA SER A 241 33.16 34.50 25.13
C SER A 241 31.84 34.91 25.79
N GLN A 242 31.66 36.21 26.06
CA GLN A 242 30.44 36.80 26.61
C GLN A 242 29.51 37.34 25.52
N LEU A 243 29.97 37.42 24.27
CA LEU A 243 29.19 37.87 23.14
C LEU A 243 28.50 36.68 22.47
N ILE A 244 27.19 36.79 22.26
CA ILE A 244 26.45 35.79 21.49
C ILE A 244 26.43 36.29 20.05
N THR A 245 27.32 35.81 19.20
CA THR A 245 27.52 36.33 17.83
C THR A 245 26.75 35.55 16.76
N GLU A 246 26.50 34.26 16.99
CA GLU A 246 25.68 33.42 16.11
C GLU A 246 24.70 32.57 16.94
N TYR A 247 23.44 32.55 16.52
CA TYR A 247 22.44 31.61 17.00
C TYR A 247 21.90 30.80 15.82
N THR A 248 22.31 29.54 15.74
CA THR A 248 21.66 28.57 14.85
C THR A 248 20.35 28.12 15.49
N GLY A 249 19.23 28.37 14.79
CA GLY A 249 17.89 28.18 15.32
C GLY A 249 17.65 26.81 15.93
N LYS A 250 17.34 26.74 17.24
CA LYS A 250 16.61 25.59 17.78
C LYS A 250 15.16 25.65 17.30
N PRO A 251 14.64 24.61 16.66
CA PRO A 251 13.37 24.68 15.96
C PRO A 251 12.11 24.99 16.77
N ASN A 252 12.18 25.04 18.11
CA ASN A 252 10.99 25.23 18.95
C ASN A 252 10.99 26.57 19.70
N GLU A 253 12.01 27.42 19.52
CA GLU A 253 12.17 28.68 20.26
C GLU A 253 11.94 29.87 19.32
N ARG A 254 10.92 30.69 19.61
CA ARG A 254 10.62 31.94 18.88
C ARG A 254 11.36 33.16 19.44
N ARG A 255 12.15 32.99 20.50
CA ARG A 255 12.85 34.07 21.20
C ARG A 255 14.29 33.64 21.48
N ILE A 256 15.24 34.49 21.13
CA ILE A 256 16.61 34.40 21.64
C ILE A 256 16.64 35.16 22.96
N ASN A 257 17.20 34.55 23.99
CA ASN A 257 17.54 35.26 25.22
C ASN A 257 18.99 35.71 25.11
N LEU A 258 19.21 37.02 24.93
CA LEU A 258 20.54 37.63 24.89
C LEU A 258 21.08 37.96 26.30
N ALA A 259 20.41 37.47 27.36
CA ALA A 259 20.92 37.64 28.71
C ALA A 259 22.23 36.86 28.88
N PRO A 260 23.31 37.46 29.40
CA PRO A 260 24.52 36.73 29.73
C PRO A 260 24.18 35.62 30.72
N ALA A 261 24.82 34.45 30.55
CA ALA A 261 24.72 33.37 31.53
C ALA A 261 25.05 33.96 32.91
N SER A 262 24.12 33.85 33.85
CA SER A 262 24.33 34.36 35.20
C SER A 262 25.55 33.66 35.79
N VAL A 263 26.54 34.45 36.18
CA VAL A 263 27.75 34.03 36.90
C VAL A 263 27.35 33.41 38.24
#